data_AF-A0A151M035-F1
#
_entry.id   AF-A0A151M035-F1
#
_cell.length_a   1.000
_cell.length_b   1.000
_cell.length_c   1.000
_cell.angle_alpha   90.00
_cell.angle_beta   90.00
_cell.angle_gamma   90.00
#
_symmetry.space_group_name_H-M   'P 1'
#
loop_
_entity.id
_entity.type
_entity.pdbx_description
1 polymer ?
#
loop_
_entity_poly.entity_id
_entity_poly.type
_entity_poly.pdbx_seq_one_letter_code
_entity_poly.pdbx_strand_id
1 'polypeptide(L)'
;MEKASKEGRWVILQNIHLVAKWLDTLEKLLEKCNEGSHPDYRAFMSAEPAPTPKEHLIPQGILENSIKITNEPPTGMLANLHAALDNFDQKILHQSTREQEFKTILFSRCYVAEQQKFGS
;
A
#
# COMPACT_ATOMS: atom_id res chain seq x y z
N MET A 1 1.58 -20.19 -7.18
CA MET A 1 0.55 -19.60 -8.03
C MET A 1 -0.18 -20.65 -8.86
N GLU A 2 0.50 -21.52 -9.60
CA GLU A 2 -0.17 -22.53 -10.45
C GLU A 2 -1.21 -23.39 -9.71
N LYS A 3 -0.88 -23.89 -8.51
CA LYS A 3 -1.82 -24.61 -7.65
C LYS A 3 -3.02 -23.76 -7.25
N ALA A 4 -2.78 -22.50 -6.89
CA ALA A 4 -3.84 -21.57 -6.49
C ALA A 4 -4.75 -21.20 -7.67
N SER A 5 -4.21 -21.06 -8.89
CA SER A 5 -4.97 -20.83 -10.13
C SER A 5 -5.91 -21.99 -10.42
N LYS A 6 -5.48 -23.24 -10.21
CA LYS A 6 -6.33 -24.44 -10.38
C LYS A 6 -7.36 -24.62 -9.27
N GLU A 7 -7.00 -24.29 -8.03
CA GLU A 7 -7.83 -24.52 -6.84
C GLU A 7 -8.68 -23.30 -6.42
N GLY A 8 -8.65 -22.18 -7.17
CA GLY A 8 -9.43 -20.98 -6.84
C GLY A 8 -8.97 -20.24 -5.58
N ARG A 9 -7.69 -20.33 -5.22
CA ARG A 9 -7.16 -19.72 -4.00
C ARG A 9 -6.59 -18.33 -4.25
N TRP A 10 -6.51 -17.55 -3.19
CA TRP A 10 -5.92 -16.22 -3.26
C TRP A 10 -4.41 -16.27 -3.03
N VAL A 11 -3.67 -15.47 -3.79
CA VAL A 11 -2.23 -15.30 -3.66
C VAL A 11 -1.97 -13.83 -3.38
N ILE A 12 -1.16 -13.55 -2.37
CA ILE A 12 -0.72 -12.19 -2.03
C ILE A 12 0.81 -12.18 -2.11
N LEU A 13 1.35 -11.35 -2.98
CA LEU A 13 2.78 -11.11 -3.13
C LEU A 13 3.09 -9.72 -2.58
N GLN A 14 3.95 -9.63 -1.57
CA GLN A 14 4.33 -8.35 -0.98
C GLN A 14 5.70 -7.91 -1.46
N ASN A 15 5.86 -6.61 -1.65
CA ASN A 15 7.13 -5.94 -1.93
C ASN A 15 7.84 -6.46 -3.18
N ILE A 16 7.10 -6.67 -4.28
CA ILE A 16 7.64 -7.28 -5.50
C ILE A 16 8.79 -6.46 -6.12
N HIS A 17 8.81 -5.14 -5.89
CA HIS A 17 9.86 -4.22 -6.32
C HIS A 17 11.25 -4.55 -5.76
N LEU A 18 11.34 -5.28 -4.64
CA LEU A 18 12.63 -5.66 -4.03
C LEU A 18 13.34 -6.79 -4.79
N VAL A 19 12.64 -7.53 -5.66
CA VAL A 19 13.18 -8.72 -6.34
C VAL A 19 13.14 -8.53 -7.86
N ALA A 20 13.83 -7.49 -8.34
CA ALA A 20 13.81 -7.07 -9.76
C ALA A 20 14.03 -8.21 -10.76
N LYS A 21 15.04 -9.06 -10.52
CA LYS A 21 15.37 -10.19 -11.41
C LYS A 21 14.27 -11.24 -11.54
N TRP A 22 13.35 -11.31 -10.57
CA TRP A 22 12.26 -12.28 -10.57
C TRP A 22 11.01 -11.75 -11.28
N LEU A 23 10.91 -10.45 -11.53
CA LEU A 23 9.71 -9.83 -12.10
C LEU A 23 9.39 -10.34 -13.50
N ASP A 24 10.40 -10.56 -14.36
CA ASP A 24 10.19 -11.16 -15.69
C ASP A 24 9.66 -12.60 -15.61
N THR A 25 10.04 -13.33 -14.56
CA THR A 25 9.54 -14.69 -14.32
C THR A 25 8.12 -14.64 -13.76
N LEU A 26 7.83 -13.67 -12.89
CA LEU A 26 6.52 -13.43 -12.33
C LEU A 26 5.50 -13.05 -13.41
N GLU A 27 5.87 -12.19 -14.35
CA GLU A 27 5.03 -11.79 -15.48
C GLU A 27 4.56 -13.01 -16.29
N LYS A 28 5.49 -13.86 -16.73
CA LYS A 28 5.17 -15.11 -17.46
C LYS A 28 4.31 -16.07 -16.63
N LEU A 29 4.54 -16.13 -15.32
CA LEU A 29 3.73 -16.93 -14.40
C LEU A 29 2.30 -16.40 -14.27
N LEU A 30 2.12 -15.07 -14.23
CA LEU A 30 0.81 -14.43 -14.18
C LEU A 30 0.03 -14.69 -15.47
N GLU A 31 0.66 -14.52 -16.64
CA GLU A 31 0.05 -14.81 -17.95
C GLU A 31 -0.42 -16.27 -18.03
N LYS A 32 0.49 -17.21 -17.73
CA LYS A 32 0.17 -18.64 -17.70
C LYS A 32 -0.93 -18.99 -16.71
N CYS A 33 -0.95 -18.34 -15.54
CA CYS A 33 -1.97 -18.59 -14.53
C CYS A 33 -3.31 -17.96 -14.88
N ASN A 34 -3.36 -16.97 -15.77
CA ASN A 34 -4.59 -16.30 -16.21
C ASN A 34 -5.38 -17.20 -17.17
N GLU A 35 -4.68 -17.91 -18.06
CA GLU A 35 -5.26 -18.86 -19.01
C GLU A 35 -5.90 -20.06 -18.29
N GLY A 36 -7.24 -20.16 -18.35
CA GLY A 36 -7.98 -21.27 -17.75
C GLY A 36 -7.95 -21.29 -16.22
N SER A 37 -7.75 -20.13 -15.57
CA SER A 37 -7.85 -20.01 -14.11
C SER A 37 -9.24 -20.34 -13.58
N HIS A 38 -9.28 -20.84 -12.36
CA HIS A 38 -10.52 -20.98 -11.60
C HIS A 38 -11.17 -19.59 -11.38
N PRO A 39 -12.52 -19.45 -11.50
CA PRO A 39 -13.21 -18.17 -11.38
C PRO A 39 -12.95 -17.39 -10.09
N ASP A 40 -12.66 -18.10 -8.99
CA ASP A 40 -12.37 -17.51 -7.66
C ASP A 40 -10.88 -17.18 -7.43
N TYR A 41 -10.00 -17.51 -8.37
CA TYR A 41 -8.58 -17.20 -8.26
C TYR A 41 -8.36 -15.68 -8.23
N ARG A 42 -7.59 -15.20 -7.27
CA ARG A 42 -7.21 -13.78 -7.15
C ARG A 42 -5.72 -13.68 -6.84
N ALA A 43 -5.03 -12.77 -7.52
CA ALA A 43 -3.63 -12.44 -7.26
C ALA A 43 -3.52 -10.96 -6.87
N PHE A 44 -3.03 -10.71 -5.65
CA PHE A 44 -2.76 -9.37 -5.14
C PHE A 44 -1.26 -9.15 -5.06
N MET A 45 -0.82 -7.95 -5.42
CA MET A 45 0.59 -7.57 -5.41
C MET A 45 0.74 -6.21 -4.73
N SER A 46 1.76 -6.06 -3.88
CA SER A 46 2.17 -4.76 -3.36
C SER A 46 3.55 -4.37 -3.89
N ALA A 47 3.69 -3.11 -4.28
CA ALA A 47 4.95 -2.53 -4.67
C ALA A 47 5.02 -1.06 -4.27
N GLU A 48 6.23 -0.56 -4.01
CA GLU A 48 6.48 0.87 -3.93
C GLU A 48 6.70 1.43 -5.34
N PRO A 49 6.21 2.66 -5.62
CA PRO A 49 6.49 3.33 -6.87
C PRO A 49 7.99 3.65 -6.97
N ALA A 50 8.53 3.57 -8.19
CA ALA A 50 9.91 3.96 -8.42
C ALA A 50 10.10 5.48 -8.19
N PRO A 51 11.25 5.93 -7.66
CA PRO A 51 11.50 7.35 -7.40
C PRO A 51 11.50 8.18 -8.68
N THR A 52 11.94 7.58 -9.79
CA THR A 52 11.96 8.19 -11.11
C THR A 52 11.40 7.24 -12.17
N PRO A 53 10.88 7.77 -13.30
CA PRO A 53 10.41 6.91 -14.41
C PRO A 53 11.50 6.00 -14.99
N LYS A 54 12.77 6.39 -14.88
CA LYS A 54 13.92 5.62 -15.38
C LYS A 54 14.29 4.43 -14.49
N GLU A 55 13.92 4.48 -13.21
CA GLU A 55 14.18 3.44 -12.22
C GLU A 55 13.00 2.49 -12.06
N HIS A 56 12.04 2.53 -12.99
CA HIS A 56 10.87 1.68 -12.92
C HIS A 56 11.25 0.22 -13.24
N LEU A 57 11.20 -0.63 -12.22
CA LEU A 57 11.60 -2.04 -12.30
C LEU A 57 10.44 -2.98 -12.63
N ILE A 58 9.19 -2.53 -12.50
CA ILE A 58 8.02 -3.38 -12.73
C ILE A 58 7.79 -3.53 -14.25
N PRO A 59 7.76 -4.76 -14.78
CA PRO A 59 7.47 -5.02 -16.19
C PRO A 59 6.15 -4.41 -16.63
N GLN A 60 6.14 -3.87 -17.84
CA GLN A 60 4.98 -3.21 -18.43
C GLN A 60 3.77 -4.14 -18.51
N GLY A 61 3.93 -5.42 -18.84
CA GLY A 61 2.81 -6.35 -18.94
C GLY A 61 2.15 -6.64 -17.60
N ILE A 62 2.90 -6.60 -16.48
CA ILE A 62 2.29 -6.63 -15.14
C ILE A 62 1.44 -5.38 -14.92
N LEU A 63 1.92 -4.19 -15.29
CA LEU A 63 1.18 -2.95 -15.10
C LEU A 63 -0.07 -2.88 -15.99
N GLU A 64 0.02 -3.28 -17.26
CA GLU A 64 -1.08 -3.22 -18.21
C GLU A 64 -2.19 -4.22 -17.89
N ASN A 65 -1.82 -5.43 -17.45
CA ASN A 65 -2.76 -6.49 -17.14
C ASN A 65 -3.23 -6.50 -15.67
N SER A 66 -2.93 -5.45 -14.89
CA SER A 66 -3.34 -5.33 -13.49
C SER A 66 -4.25 -4.13 -13.22
N ILE A 67 -5.11 -4.31 -12.23
CA ILE A 67 -5.85 -3.20 -11.61
C ILE A 67 -4.89 -2.53 -10.63
N LYS A 68 -4.58 -1.25 -10.89
CA LYS A 68 -3.65 -0.45 -10.09
C LYS A 68 -4.43 0.36 -9.07
N ILE A 69 -4.06 0.22 -7.79
CA ILE A 69 -4.64 0.99 -6.68
C ILE A 69 -3.47 1.67 -5.96
N THR A 70 -3.54 3.00 -5.85
CA THR A 70 -2.58 3.79 -5.08
C THR A 70 -3.15 4.10 -3.70
N ASN A 71 -2.37 3.83 -2.66
CA ASN A 71 -2.72 4.24 -1.30
C ASN A 71 -1.95 5.53 -0.98
N GLU A 72 -2.54 6.67 -1.33
CA GLU A 72 -1.97 7.97 -1.00
C GLU A 72 -2.30 8.35 0.45
N PRO A 73 -1.38 9.02 1.17
CA PRO A 73 -1.66 9.47 2.52
C PRO A 73 -2.85 10.45 2.52
N PRO A 74 -3.65 10.47 3.60
CA PRO A 74 -4.76 11.42 3.73
C PRO A 74 -4.26 12.85 3.53
N THR A 75 -5.06 13.68 2.85
CA THR A 75 -4.70 15.06 2.56
C THR A 75 -5.58 16.02 3.35
N GLY A 76 -4.95 17.03 3.96
CA GLY A 76 -5.61 18.00 4.80
C GLY A 76 -5.41 17.71 6.29
N MET A 77 -5.28 18.78 7.07
CA MET A 77 -5.03 18.74 8.50
C MET A 77 -6.06 17.91 9.28
N LEU A 78 -7.35 18.04 8.92
CA LEU A 78 -8.43 17.30 9.58
C LEU A 78 -8.33 15.79 9.33
N ALA A 79 -8.05 15.39 8.09
CA ALA A 79 -7.90 13.98 7.72
C ALA A 79 -6.67 13.36 8.39
N ASN A 80 -5.55 14.10 8.45
CA ASN A 80 -4.37 13.68 9.21
C ASN A 80 -4.65 13.53 10.70
N LEU A 81 -5.44 14.44 11.28
CA LEU A 81 -5.79 14.37 12.69
C LEU A 81 -6.66 13.14 12.98
N HIS A 82 -7.66 12.87 12.14
CA HIS A 82 -8.49 11.66 12.26
C HIS A 82 -7.66 10.39 12.11
N ALA A 83 -6.84 10.28 11.06
CA ALA A 83 -5.97 9.12 10.87
C ALA A 83 -4.96 8.94 12.03
N ALA A 84 -4.45 10.04 12.58
CA ALA A 84 -3.57 9.98 13.74
C ALA A 84 -4.30 9.55 15.01
N LEU A 85 -5.55 9.99 15.21
CA LEU A 85 -6.41 9.59 16.32
C LEU A 85 -6.82 8.11 16.22
N ASP A 86 -7.09 7.60 15.02
CA ASP A 86 -7.46 6.19 14.79
C ASP A 86 -6.36 5.20 15.18
N ASN A 87 -5.10 5.65 15.30
CA ASN A 87 -4.00 4.84 15.80
C ASN A 87 -4.02 4.65 17.32
N PHE A 88 -4.91 5.34 18.05
CA PHE A 88 -5.05 5.24 19.50
C PHE A 88 -6.42 4.66 19.86
N ASP A 89 -6.43 3.68 20.78
CA ASP A 89 -7.69 3.24 21.38
C ASP A 89 -8.31 4.42 22.16
N GLN A 90 -9.58 4.73 21.90
CA GLN A 90 -10.29 5.83 22.57
C GLN A 90 -10.23 5.70 24.09
N LYS A 91 -10.12 4.47 24.61
CA LYS A 91 -9.94 4.24 26.05
C LYS A 91 -8.62 4.80 26.58
N ILE A 92 -7.54 4.72 25.82
CA ILE A 92 -6.21 5.26 26.21
C ILE A 92 -6.23 6.79 26.14
N LEU A 93 -6.91 7.36 25.14
CA LEU A 93 -7.16 8.80 25.00
C LEU A 93 -7.89 9.38 26.22
N HIS A 94 -8.95 8.71 26.70
CA HIS A 94 -9.76 9.14 27.84
C HIS A 94 -9.14 8.81 29.21
N GLN A 95 -8.14 7.93 29.27
CA GLN A 95 -7.42 7.58 30.51
C GLN A 95 -6.20 8.49 30.78
N SER A 96 -5.80 9.32 29.81
CA SER A 96 -4.69 10.25 30.00
C SER A 96 -5.08 11.37 30.97
N THR A 97 -4.36 11.49 32.08
CA THR A 97 -4.50 12.61 33.03
C THR A 97 -4.09 13.97 32.45
N ARG A 98 -3.53 14.00 31.22
CA ARG A 98 -3.05 15.22 30.54
C ARG A 98 -3.54 15.29 29.09
N GLU A 99 -4.85 15.25 28.91
CA GLU A 99 -5.51 15.28 27.60
C GLU A 99 -5.11 16.50 26.74
N GLN A 100 -4.95 17.68 27.36
CA GLN A 100 -4.57 18.91 26.66
C GLN A 100 -3.17 18.80 26.01
N GLU A 101 -2.16 18.35 26.76
CA GLU A 101 -0.79 18.17 26.27
C GLU A 101 -0.74 17.15 25.14
N PHE A 102 -1.48 16.05 25.29
CA PHE A 102 -1.59 15.01 24.27
C PHE A 102 -2.17 15.55 22.95
N LYS A 103 -3.28 16.29 23.02
CA LYS A 103 -3.90 16.91 21.83
C LYS A 103 -2.97 17.91 21.15
N THR A 104 -2.24 18.72 21.93
CA THR A 104 -1.27 19.68 21.37
C THR A 104 -0.12 18.98 20.65
N ILE A 105 0.43 17.90 21.21
CA ILE A 105 1.50 17.11 20.57
C ILE A 105 0.99 16.41 19.31
N LEU A 106 -0.23 15.87 19.34
CA LEU A 106 -0.82 15.22 18.18
C LEU A 106 -1.05 16.21 17.03
N PHE A 107 -1.61 17.37 17.35
CA PHE A 107 -1.84 18.45 16.40
C PHE A 107 -0.53 18.97 15.79
N SER A 108 0.52 19.14 16.61
CA SER A 108 1.82 19.60 16.10
C SER A 108 2.45 18.58 15.14
N ARG A 109 2.34 17.28 15.42
CA ARG A 109 2.76 16.21 14.49
C ARG A 109 1.98 16.27 13.17
N CYS A 110 0.65 16.41 13.21
CA CYS A 110 -0.18 16.52 12.01
C CYS A 110 0.14 17.78 11.19
N TYR A 111 0.42 18.90 11.86
CA TYR A 111 0.83 20.14 11.22
C TYR A 111 2.17 20.00 10.48
N VAL A 112 3.19 19.42 11.13
CA VAL A 112 4.49 19.16 10.50
C VAL A 112 4.35 18.23 9.29
N ALA A 113 3.52 17.17 9.38
CA ALA A 113 3.27 16.26 8.27
C ALA A 113 2.62 16.95 7.07
N GLU A 114 1.71 17.91 7.28
CA GLU A 114 1.16 18.72 6.20
C GLU A 114 2.20 19.67 5.61
N GLN A 115 3.04 20.32 6.43
CA GLN A 115 4.10 21.22 5.94
C GLN A 115 5.14 20.48 5.08
N GLN A 116 5.48 19.24 5.43
CA GLN A 116 6.40 18.42 4.64
C GLN A 116 5.90 18.13 3.22
N LYS A 117 4.58 18.19 2.98
CA LYS A 117 4.01 18.05 1.63
C LYS A 117 4.24 19.28 0.74
N PHE A 118 4.42 20.46 1.33
CA PHE A 118 4.68 21.71 0.60
C PHE A 118 6.17 22.05 0.51
N GLY A 119 7.04 21.26 1.14
CA GLY A 119 8.49 21.36 1.04
C GLY A 119 9.03 20.50 -0.09
N SER A 120 8.85 20.95 -1.33
CA SER A 120 9.58 20.51 -2.53
C SER A 120 9.62 21.64 -3.54
#